data_AF-A0A7X4AF50-F1
#
_entry.id   AF-A0A7X4AF50-F1
#
_cell.length_a   1.000
_cell.length_b   1.000
_cell.length_c   1.000
_cell.angle_alpha   90.00
_cell.angle_beta   90.00
_cell.angle_gamma   90.00
#
_symmetry.space_group_name_H-M   'P 1'
#
loop_
_entity.id
_entity.type
_entity.pdbx_description
1 polymer ?
#
loop_
_entity_poly.entity_id
_entity_poly.type
_entity_poly.pdbx_seq_one_letter_code
_entity_poly.pdbx_strand_id
1 'polypeptide(L)'
;MIACPGGHLDDFPWNDWLHRGERHCDGPLQLNDLGRSGSVNDLLVRCEACKSRRSMSGVFDPGALEGCSGRRPWLGLSDYEIGCTDRPRVILRGASNAYFAVVASALSIPPYSEPIQMAIEPFRERLRTLDTPNKITQASELGLLGDLLDWYPSEKVLAAAQTKSTGTERLRPAEYRVFLDPPEPAQPPHEFEVRHVGVPHGAEASNLATVAEATRLREVRALRGFTRIESGVDIGELADVAELHADMAPIGPRYATWRPAVELRGEGIFVALDQQAVEAWENESRTVQQAERLSASFTEYQANRSAATRPFPGMRYVLLHSLAHALIRRLCLDAGYSSSALRERIYSATGDEPMAGLLIYTASSDSEGSLGGLVDQAVPERFGEVLVDALRDAQLCAQDPLCGAGELSGHAGLNGAACHACLLLAETSCEASNRFLDRSVLVETLGQFGRWFFRGT
;
A
#
# COMPACT_ATOMS: atom_id res chain seq x y z
N MET A 1 -18.29 -19.24 -6.30
CA MET A 1 -17.88 -19.34 -4.89
C MET A 1 -18.48 -18.18 -4.13
N ILE A 2 -18.47 -18.23 -2.81
CA ILE A 2 -18.99 -17.16 -1.96
C ILE A 2 -17.89 -16.67 -1.02
N ALA A 3 -17.91 -15.38 -0.72
CA ALA A 3 -17.04 -14.77 0.26
C ALA A 3 -17.85 -13.79 1.11
N CYS A 4 -17.39 -13.45 2.32
CA CYS A 4 -17.97 -12.36 3.13
C CYS A 4 -16.92 -11.27 3.44
N PRO A 5 -17.35 -10.06 3.86
CA PRO A 5 -16.44 -8.99 4.30
C PRO A 5 -15.42 -9.41 5.36
N GLY A 6 -15.80 -10.22 6.35
CA GLY A 6 -14.88 -10.85 7.32
C GLY A 6 -13.88 -11.85 6.72
N GLY A 7 -13.87 -12.02 5.39
CA GLY A 7 -12.87 -12.76 4.63
C GLY A 7 -13.08 -14.28 4.52
N HIS A 8 -14.17 -14.81 5.09
CA HIS A 8 -14.61 -16.20 4.92
C HIS A 8 -14.79 -16.56 3.45
N LEU A 9 -14.61 -17.85 3.15
CA LEU A 9 -14.66 -18.37 1.80
C LEU A 9 -15.31 -19.74 1.76
N ASP A 10 -16.27 -19.92 0.86
CA ASP A 10 -16.94 -21.22 0.68
C ASP A 10 -17.33 -21.45 -0.79
N ASP A 11 -17.70 -22.69 -1.08
CA ASP A 11 -18.32 -23.04 -2.35
C ASP A 11 -19.71 -22.39 -2.49
N PHE A 12 -20.12 -22.18 -3.74
CA PHE A 12 -21.46 -21.64 -3.97
C PHE A 12 -22.52 -22.68 -3.56
N PRO A 13 -23.55 -22.30 -2.78
CA PRO A 13 -24.53 -23.25 -2.26
C PRO A 13 -25.55 -23.62 -3.35
N TRP A 14 -25.14 -24.46 -4.30
CA TRP A 14 -25.94 -24.79 -5.48
C TRP A 14 -27.31 -25.37 -5.17
N ASN A 15 -27.39 -26.27 -4.17
CA ASN A 15 -28.64 -26.89 -3.76
C ASN A 15 -29.60 -25.86 -3.13
N ASP A 16 -29.11 -25.02 -2.22
CA ASP A 16 -29.93 -24.00 -1.56
C ASP A 16 -30.36 -22.92 -2.55
N TRP A 17 -29.47 -22.52 -3.47
CA TRP A 17 -29.82 -21.62 -4.56
C TRP A 17 -30.95 -22.22 -5.39
N LEU A 18 -30.84 -23.47 -5.86
CA LEU A 18 -31.89 -24.06 -6.70
C LEU A 18 -33.23 -24.21 -5.98
N HIS A 19 -33.21 -24.62 -4.70
CA HIS A 19 -34.40 -25.06 -3.97
C HIS A 19 -34.97 -24.03 -2.99
N ARG A 20 -34.31 -22.88 -2.78
CA ARG A 20 -34.73 -21.80 -1.86
C ARG A 20 -34.97 -22.27 -0.42
N GLY A 21 -34.32 -23.34 0.01
CA GLY A 21 -34.57 -23.97 1.31
C GLY A 21 -35.95 -24.65 1.47
N GLU A 22 -36.81 -24.64 0.44
CA GLU A 22 -38.16 -25.22 0.50
C GLU A 22 -38.18 -26.74 0.31
N ARG A 23 -37.11 -27.29 -0.26
CA ARG A 23 -36.98 -28.72 -0.59
C ARG A 23 -35.56 -29.19 -0.34
N HIS A 24 -35.41 -30.16 0.56
CA HIS A 24 -34.15 -30.88 0.72
C HIS A 24 -34.05 -31.95 -0.38
N CYS A 25 -33.23 -31.69 -1.40
CA CYS A 25 -33.02 -32.60 -2.52
C CYS A 25 -31.57 -32.53 -2.97
N ASP A 26 -30.83 -33.62 -2.71
CA ASP A 26 -29.41 -33.76 -3.09
C ASP A 26 -29.22 -34.50 -4.42
N GLY A 27 -30.23 -34.41 -5.30
CA GLY A 27 -30.14 -35.00 -6.64
C GLY A 27 -29.08 -34.30 -7.49
N PRO A 28 -28.51 -34.98 -8.51
CA PRO A 28 -27.46 -34.40 -9.33
C PRO A 28 -27.96 -33.13 -10.04
N LEU A 29 -27.08 -32.13 -10.08
CA LEU A 29 -27.35 -30.84 -10.68
C LEU A 29 -26.66 -30.72 -12.04
N GLN A 30 -27.37 -30.11 -12.98
CA GLN A 30 -26.88 -29.78 -14.31
C GLN A 30 -26.90 -28.25 -14.49
N LEU A 31 -25.80 -27.71 -15.02
CA LEU A 31 -25.70 -26.30 -15.40
C LEU A 31 -25.82 -26.21 -16.93
N ASN A 32 -26.86 -25.55 -17.42
CA ASN A 32 -27.13 -25.38 -18.84
C ASN A 32 -26.93 -23.92 -19.23
N ASP A 33 -26.15 -23.66 -20.28
CA ASP A 33 -26.00 -22.34 -20.86
C ASP A 33 -27.05 -22.14 -21.98
N LEU A 34 -27.84 -21.06 -21.87
CA LEU A 34 -28.85 -20.71 -22.87
C LEU A 34 -28.29 -19.86 -24.03
N GLY A 35 -27.04 -19.38 -23.92
CA GLY A 35 -26.28 -18.75 -25.00
C GLY A 35 -26.86 -17.45 -25.56
N ARG A 36 -27.57 -16.65 -24.75
CA ARG A 36 -28.25 -15.43 -25.25
C ARG A 36 -27.33 -14.20 -25.28
N SER A 37 -26.46 -14.06 -24.30
CA SER A 37 -25.59 -12.92 -24.03
C SER A 37 -24.15 -13.32 -23.68
N GLY A 38 -23.90 -14.60 -23.39
CA GLY A 38 -22.59 -15.09 -22.94
C GLY A 38 -22.24 -14.68 -21.50
N SER A 39 -23.23 -14.19 -20.75
CA SER A 39 -23.07 -13.77 -19.36
C SER A 39 -23.55 -14.87 -18.39
N VAL A 40 -23.15 -14.77 -17.13
CA VAL A 40 -23.62 -15.68 -16.05
C VAL A 40 -25.15 -15.70 -15.95
N ASN A 41 -25.84 -14.64 -16.36
CA ASN A 41 -27.31 -14.56 -16.31
C ASN A 41 -28.01 -15.59 -17.23
N ASP A 42 -27.32 -16.08 -18.26
CA ASP A 42 -27.85 -17.10 -19.18
C ASP A 42 -27.78 -18.51 -18.64
N LEU A 43 -27.08 -18.71 -17.52
CA LEU A 43 -26.91 -20.01 -16.92
C LEU A 43 -28.18 -20.43 -16.16
N LEU A 44 -28.61 -21.66 -16.41
CA LEU A 44 -29.76 -22.30 -15.77
C LEU A 44 -29.30 -23.54 -15.00
N VAL A 45 -29.50 -23.53 -13.68
CA VAL A 45 -29.29 -24.69 -12.81
C VAL A 45 -30.54 -25.56 -12.84
N ARG A 46 -30.39 -26.87 -13.04
CA ARG A 46 -31.48 -27.85 -13.05
C ARG A 46 -31.13 -29.05 -12.17
N CYS A 47 -32.05 -29.51 -11.33
CA CYS A 47 -31.91 -30.80 -10.65
C CYS A 47 -32.51 -31.91 -11.52
N GLU A 48 -31.78 -33.01 -11.72
CA GLU A 48 -32.28 -34.13 -12.52
C GLU A 48 -33.29 -35.00 -11.76
N ALA A 49 -33.26 -35.01 -10.43
CA ALA A 49 -34.18 -35.80 -9.62
C ALA A 49 -35.57 -35.14 -9.49
N CYS A 50 -35.62 -33.92 -8.96
CA CYS A 50 -36.89 -33.22 -8.70
C CYS A 50 -37.36 -32.33 -9.86
N LYS A 51 -36.53 -32.19 -10.91
CA LYS A 51 -36.78 -31.36 -12.11
C LYS A 51 -36.92 -29.85 -11.85
N SER A 52 -36.64 -29.36 -10.64
CA SER A 52 -36.54 -27.94 -10.33
C SER A 52 -35.49 -27.26 -11.21
N ARG A 53 -35.74 -25.99 -11.56
CA ARG A 53 -34.85 -25.18 -12.38
C ARG A 53 -34.81 -23.74 -11.86
N ARG A 54 -33.63 -23.12 -11.85
CA ARG A 54 -33.45 -21.71 -11.45
C ARG A 54 -32.36 -21.06 -12.30
N SER A 55 -32.62 -19.84 -12.77
CA SER A 55 -31.62 -19.03 -13.46
C SER A 55 -30.59 -18.49 -12.47
N MET A 56 -29.36 -18.28 -12.94
CA MET A 56 -28.29 -17.59 -12.22
C MET A 56 -28.43 -16.05 -12.34
N SER A 57 -29.48 -15.53 -12.96
CA SER A 57 -29.77 -14.10 -12.97
C SER A 57 -29.95 -13.55 -11.56
N GLY A 58 -29.33 -12.40 -11.28
CA GLY A 58 -29.34 -11.75 -9.97
C GLY A 58 -28.47 -12.43 -8.91
N VAL A 59 -27.64 -13.41 -9.29
CA VAL A 59 -26.78 -14.13 -8.33
C VAL A 59 -25.72 -13.24 -7.67
N PHE A 60 -25.38 -12.12 -8.31
CA PHE A 60 -24.45 -11.11 -7.78
C PHE A 60 -25.15 -9.99 -7.01
N ASP A 61 -26.48 -9.99 -6.94
CA ASP A 61 -27.23 -8.91 -6.30
C ASP A 61 -27.05 -8.93 -4.78
N PRO A 62 -27.02 -7.77 -4.10
CA PRO A 62 -26.98 -7.72 -2.65
C PRO A 62 -28.14 -8.50 -2.02
N GLY A 63 -27.82 -9.44 -1.13
CA GLY A 63 -28.82 -10.28 -0.47
C GLY A 63 -29.30 -11.50 -1.26
N ALA A 64 -28.65 -11.82 -2.39
CA ALA A 64 -28.94 -13.05 -3.14
C ALA A 64 -28.71 -14.35 -2.35
N LEU A 65 -27.88 -14.29 -1.30
CA LEU A 65 -27.53 -15.41 -0.42
C LEU A 65 -27.76 -15.03 1.04
N GLU A 66 -28.10 -16.04 1.84
CA GLU A 66 -28.35 -15.92 3.27
C GLU A 66 -27.25 -16.60 4.08
N GLY A 67 -26.70 -15.89 5.07
CA GLY A 67 -25.79 -16.44 6.08
C GLY A 67 -24.38 -16.77 5.58
N CYS A 68 -23.39 -16.42 6.38
CA CYS A 68 -22.01 -16.85 6.15
C CYS A 68 -21.74 -18.17 6.88
N SER A 69 -21.14 -19.15 6.20
CA SER A 69 -20.74 -20.42 6.82
C SER A 69 -19.55 -20.29 7.78
N GLY A 70 -18.86 -19.15 7.76
CA GLY A 70 -17.67 -18.92 8.57
C GLY A 70 -16.45 -19.74 8.15
N ARG A 71 -16.50 -20.47 7.02
CA ARG A 71 -15.39 -21.35 6.62
C ARG A 71 -14.13 -20.57 6.27
N ARG A 72 -12.98 -21.09 6.73
CA ARG A 72 -11.64 -20.53 6.48
C ARG A 72 -10.73 -21.62 5.89
N PRO A 73 -10.96 -22.03 4.63
CA PRO A 73 -10.28 -23.19 4.04
C PRO A 73 -8.75 -23.07 4.00
N TRP A 74 -8.20 -21.85 4.03
CA TRP A 74 -6.75 -21.60 4.08
C TRP A 74 -6.12 -21.91 5.45
N LEU A 75 -6.91 -22.08 6.51
CA LEU A 75 -6.47 -22.55 7.83
C LEU A 75 -6.70 -24.06 8.04
N GLY A 76 -7.28 -24.74 7.05
CA GLY A 76 -7.64 -26.14 7.11
C GLY A 76 -9.10 -26.38 6.68
N LEU A 77 -9.38 -27.55 6.10
CA LEU A 77 -10.69 -27.87 5.54
C LEU A 77 -11.83 -27.91 6.57
N SER A 78 -11.48 -28.11 7.84
CA SER A 78 -12.41 -28.19 8.98
C SER A 78 -12.43 -26.91 9.83
N ASP A 79 -11.73 -25.86 9.43
CA ASP A 79 -11.68 -24.61 10.18
C ASP A 79 -12.85 -23.68 9.80
N TYR A 80 -13.58 -23.23 10.83
CA TYR A 80 -14.71 -22.33 10.69
C TYR A 80 -14.79 -21.37 11.87
N GLU A 81 -15.28 -20.16 11.58
CA GLU A 81 -15.61 -19.16 12.57
C GLU A 81 -17.09 -19.25 12.95
N ILE A 82 -17.35 -19.42 14.24
CA ILE A 82 -18.71 -19.51 14.76
C ILE A 82 -19.26 -18.09 14.93
N GLY A 83 -20.48 -17.87 14.43
CA GLY A 83 -21.23 -16.64 14.70
C GLY A 83 -20.97 -15.49 13.73
N CYS A 84 -20.42 -15.76 12.54
CA CYS A 84 -20.31 -14.73 11.51
C CYS A 84 -21.71 -14.27 11.05
N THR A 85 -22.00 -12.98 11.23
CA THR A 85 -23.28 -12.35 10.86
C THR A 85 -23.23 -11.62 9.51
N ASP A 86 -22.08 -11.66 8.85
CA ASP A 86 -21.89 -11.00 7.56
C ASP A 86 -22.73 -11.63 6.45
N ARG A 87 -23.13 -10.79 5.49
CA ARG A 87 -23.80 -11.26 4.27
C ARG A 87 -22.76 -11.68 3.23
N PRO A 88 -22.74 -12.95 2.79
CA PRO A 88 -21.84 -13.37 1.74
C PRO A 88 -22.25 -12.77 0.39
N ARG A 89 -21.27 -12.55 -0.47
CA ARG A 89 -21.45 -12.17 -1.88
C ARG A 89 -20.87 -13.27 -2.77
N VAL A 90 -21.49 -13.44 -3.92
CA VAL A 90 -20.96 -14.34 -4.95
C VAL A 90 -19.81 -13.66 -5.64
N ILE A 91 -18.68 -14.34 -5.72
CA ILE A 91 -17.53 -13.90 -6.50
C ILE A 91 -17.11 -15.00 -7.47
N LEU A 92 -16.56 -14.58 -8.60
CA LEU A 92 -15.94 -15.50 -9.56
C LEU A 92 -14.58 -15.96 -9.02
N ARG A 93 -14.15 -17.16 -9.40
CA ARG A 93 -12.89 -17.74 -8.90
C ARG A 93 -11.65 -16.93 -9.29
N GLY A 94 -11.71 -16.20 -10.41
CA GLY A 94 -10.66 -15.29 -10.87
C GLY A 94 -10.92 -13.82 -10.54
N ALA A 95 -11.88 -13.50 -9.67
CA ALA A 95 -12.16 -12.12 -9.33
C ALA A 95 -10.99 -11.50 -8.54
N SER A 96 -10.52 -10.32 -8.96
CA SER A 96 -9.42 -9.61 -8.29
C SER A 96 -9.75 -9.22 -6.85
N ASN A 97 -11.03 -9.01 -6.54
CA ASN A 97 -11.51 -8.74 -5.19
C ASN A 97 -11.64 -9.98 -4.30
N ALA A 98 -11.12 -11.13 -4.74
CA ALA A 98 -11.08 -12.32 -3.90
C ALA A 98 -10.06 -12.18 -2.77
N TYR A 99 -8.98 -11.41 -2.93
CA TYR A 99 -7.91 -11.32 -1.93
C TYR A 99 -7.18 -9.98 -2.04
N PHE A 100 -7.20 -9.21 -0.96
CA PHE A 100 -6.41 -7.99 -0.82
C PHE A 100 -5.43 -8.17 0.33
N ALA A 101 -4.14 -8.22 0.03
CA ALA A 101 -3.12 -8.42 1.05
C ALA A 101 -3.10 -7.23 2.01
N VAL A 102 -3.06 -7.50 3.31
CA VAL A 102 -2.79 -6.47 4.30
C VAL A 102 -1.35 -6.62 4.79
N VAL A 103 -0.51 -5.67 4.40
CA VAL A 103 0.93 -5.69 4.62
C VAL A 103 1.31 -4.52 5.51
N ALA A 104 2.22 -4.76 6.45
CA ALA A 104 2.92 -3.71 7.18
C ALA A 104 4.35 -3.63 6.65
N SER A 105 4.84 -2.44 6.34
CA SER A 105 6.22 -2.25 5.87
C SER A 105 6.99 -1.18 6.62
N ALA A 106 8.30 -1.41 6.72
CA ALA A 106 9.24 -0.51 7.36
C ALA A 106 10.52 -0.44 6.53
N LEU A 107 11.07 0.77 6.41
CA LEU A 107 12.41 0.97 5.88
C LEU A 107 13.44 0.73 7.00
N SER A 108 14.50 0.01 6.67
CA SER A 108 15.66 -0.14 7.55
C SER A 108 16.45 1.17 7.53
N ILE A 109 16.23 2.02 8.53
CA ILE A 109 16.93 3.30 8.73
C ILE A 109 17.82 3.23 9.98
N PRO A 110 18.85 4.09 10.12
CA PRO A 110 19.66 4.15 11.31
C PRO A 110 18.82 4.47 12.57
N PRO A 111 19.17 3.90 13.74
CA PRO A 111 20.34 3.05 13.98
C PRO A 111 20.15 1.59 13.51
N TYR A 112 18.93 1.15 13.16
CA TYR A 112 18.63 -0.26 12.87
C TYR A 112 19.30 -0.81 11.60
N SER A 113 19.66 0.05 10.66
CA SER A 113 20.42 -0.33 9.45
C SER A 113 21.94 -0.26 9.61
N GLU A 114 22.45 0.09 10.80
CA GLU A 114 23.88 0.15 11.05
C GLU A 114 24.51 -1.25 11.09
N PRO A 115 25.78 -1.39 10.66
CA PRO A 115 26.49 -2.67 10.65
C PRO A 115 26.49 -3.39 12.01
N ILE A 116 26.56 -2.62 13.11
CA ILE A 116 26.54 -3.17 14.47
C ILE A 116 25.21 -3.86 14.79
N GLN A 117 24.08 -3.29 14.36
CA GLN A 117 22.75 -3.89 14.59
C GLN A 117 22.60 -5.21 13.85
N MET A 118 23.17 -5.31 12.64
CA MET A 118 23.22 -6.56 11.89
C MET A 118 24.13 -7.60 12.56
N ALA A 119 25.29 -7.17 13.05
CA ALA A 119 26.27 -8.05 13.70
C ALA A 119 25.77 -8.65 15.02
N ILE A 120 24.96 -7.89 15.78
CA ILE A 120 24.40 -8.39 17.06
C ILE A 120 23.19 -9.32 16.87
N GLU A 121 22.53 -9.33 15.71
CA GLU A 121 21.26 -10.04 15.50
C GLU A 121 21.33 -11.54 15.83
N PRO A 122 22.37 -12.31 15.43
CA PRO A 122 22.50 -13.72 15.79
C PRO A 122 22.62 -13.96 17.31
N PHE A 123 23.03 -12.93 18.05
CA PHE A 123 23.28 -12.98 19.50
C PHE A 123 22.24 -12.23 20.32
N ARG A 124 21.22 -11.65 19.68
CA ARG A 124 20.26 -10.72 20.31
C ARG A 124 19.63 -11.29 21.58
N GLU A 125 19.16 -12.53 21.55
CA GLU A 125 18.55 -13.19 22.74
C GLU A 125 19.55 -13.36 23.89
N ARG A 126 20.82 -13.62 23.60
CA ARG A 126 21.87 -13.72 24.64
C ARG A 126 22.19 -12.33 25.20
N LEU A 127 22.38 -11.35 24.31
CA LEU A 127 22.68 -9.96 24.67
C LEU A 127 21.59 -9.34 25.55
N ARG A 128 20.31 -9.75 25.43
CA ARG A 128 19.23 -9.31 26.34
C ARG A 128 19.50 -9.58 27.81
N THR A 129 20.29 -10.61 28.13
CA THR A 129 20.61 -11.01 29.51
C THR A 129 21.89 -10.35 30.03
N LEU A 130 22.65 -9.69 29.15
CA LEU A 130 23.93 -9.05 29.46
C LEU A 130 23.68 -7.54 29.59
N ASP A 131 23.65 -7.07 30.84
CA ASP A 131 23.27 -5.69 31.19
C ASP A 131 24.47 -4.73 31.34
N THR A 132 25.70 -5.25 31.25
CA THR A 132 26.93 -4.49 31.52
C THR A 132 28.03 -4.85 30.51
N PRO A 133 28.94 -3.91 30.18
CA PRO A 133 30.00 -4.17 29.20
C PRO A 133 30.92 -5.32 29.63
N ASN A 134 31.18 -5.45 30.94
CA ASN A 134 32.00 -6.53 31.49
C ASN A 134 31.38 -7.92 31.29
N LYS A 135 30.05 -8.05 31.40
CA LYS A 135 29.34 -9.31 31.12
C LYS A 135 29.41 -9.66 29.63
N ILE A 136 29.38 -8.67 28.74
CA ILE A 136 29.57 -8.86 27.30
C ILE A 136 30.99 -9.37 27.01
N THR A 137 32.01 -8.74 27.59
CA THR A 137 33.41 -9.19 27.46
C THR A 137 33.58 -10.64 27.92
N GLN A 138 33.08 -10.98 29.12
CA GLN A 138 33.13 -12.36 29.63
C GLN A 138 32.40 -13.36 28.73
N ALA A 139 31.22 -12.99 28.21
CA ALA A 139 30.48 -13.85 27.28
C ALA A 139 31.26 -14.08 25.97
N SER A 140 31.98 -13.06 25.48
CA SER A 140 32.86 -13.17 24.33
C SER A 140 34.04 -14.11 24.59
N GLU A 141 34.70 -13.99 25.74
CA GLU A 141 35.81 -14.87 26.15
C GLU A 141 35.40 -16.33 26.27
N LEU A 142 34.12 -16.58 26.62
CA LEU A 142 33.51 -17.91 26.63
C LEU A 142 33.06 -18.40 25.24
N GLY A 143 33.34 -17.65 24.17
CA GLY A 143 32.97 -17.97 22.79
C GLY A 143 31.48 -17.84 22.48
N LEU A 144 30.69 -17.17 23.32
CA LEU A 144 29.23 -17.07 23.16
C LEU A 144 28.79 -15.98 22.18
N LEU A 145 29.69 -15.06 21.81
CA LEU A 145 29.42 -13.92 20.92
C LEU A 145 30.27 -13.94 19.64
N GLY A 146 30.96 -15.05 19.35
CA GLY A 146 31.89 -15.15 18.22
C GLY A 146 32.93 -14.03 18.25
N ASP A 147 33.21 -13.48 17.07
CA ASP A 147 34.24 -12.44 16.88
C ASP A 147 33.68 -11.01 17.06
N LEU A 148 32.48 -10.85 17.64
CA LEU A 148 31.76 -9.57 17.70
C LEU A 148 32.60 -8.44 18.34
N LEU A 149 33.37 -8.76 19.38
CA LEU A 149 34.21 -7.78 20.09
C LEU A 149 35.53 -7.46 19.37
N ASP A 150 35.91 -8.23 18.35
CA ASP A 150 37.07 -7.91 17.51
C ASP A 150 36.77 -6.70 16.62
N TRP A 151 35.49 -6.46 16.33
CA TRP A 151 35.01 -5.38 15.46
C TRP A 151 34.37 -4.22 16.22
N TYR A 152 33.77 -4.48 17.40
CA TYR A 152 33.03 -3.48 18.16
C TYR A 152 33.38 -3.48 19.66
N PRO A 153 33.63 -2.30 20.27
CA PRO A 153 33.77 -2.19 21.72
C PRO A 153 32.53 -2.70 22.46
N SER A 154 32.71 -3.31 23.63
CA SER A 154 31.62 -3.89 24.41
C SER A 154 30.58 -2.86 24.85
N GLU A 155 30.97 -1.59 25.03
CA GLU A 155 30.04 -0.48 25.30
C GLU A 155 29.11 -0.21 24.11
N LYS A 156 29.65 -0.24 22.88
CA LYS A 156 28.85 -0.06 21.66
C LYS A 156 27.91 -1.23 21.45
N VAL A 157 28.38 -2.46 21.67
CA VAL A 157 27.55 -3.67 21.60
C VAL A 157 26.42 -3.61 22.63
N LEU A 158 26.71 -3.18 23.87
CA LEU A 158 25.69 -3.01 24.90
C LEU A 158 24.65 -1.97 24.50
N ALA A 159 25.09 -0.79 24.04
CA ALA A 159 24.19 0.28 23.62
C ALA A 159 23.30 -0.16 22.45
N ALA A 160 23.88 -0.84 21.46
CA ALA A 160 23.14 -1.40 20.33
C ALA A 160 22.11 -2.45 20.78
N ALA A 161 22.50 -3.36 21.68
CA ALA A 161 21.60 -4.38 22.23
C ALA A 161 20.49 -3.83 23.14
N GLN A 162 20.74 -2.69 23.79
CA GLN A 162 19.77 -1.99 24.64
C GLN A 162 18.86 -1.05 23.84
N THR A 163 19.15 -0.81 22.55
CA THR A 163 18.28 -0.07 21.65
C THR A 163 16.98 -0.85 21.48
N LYS A 164 15.97 -0.48 22.26
CA LYS A 164 14.63 -1.07 22.18
C LYS A 164 13.79 -0.24 21.23
N SER A 165 13.27 -0.89 20.19
CA SER A 165 12.06 -0.38 19.56
C SER A 165 10.94 -0.49 20.59
N THR A 166 10.33 0.64 20.92
CA THR A 166 9.21 0.69 21.87
C THR A 166 7.93 0.06 21.30
N GLY A 167 7.92 -0.28 20.00
CA GLY A 167 6.74 -0.79 19.29
C GLY A 167 5.64 0.25 19.07
N THR A 168 5.82 1.46 19.60
CA THR A 168 4.89 2.61 19.52
C THR A 168 5.43 3.75 18.65
N GLU A 169 6.61 3.57 18.04
CA GLU A 169 7.25 4.57 17.19
C GLU A 169 6.47 4.76 15.88
N ARG A 170 6.12 6.01 15.56
CA ARG A 170 5.65 6.38 14.22
C ARG A 170 6.83 6.29 13.27
N LEU A 171 6.74 5.38 12.29
CA LEU A 171 7.84 5.11 11.36
C LEU A 171 8.03 6.26 10.36
N ARG A 172 6.95 6.84 9.82
CA ARG A 172 7.03 7.83 8.74
C ARG A 172 7.78 9.10 9.14
N PRO A 173 7.56 9.71 10.33
CA PRO A 173 8.35 10.87 10.74
C PRO A 173 9.85 10.56 10.87
N ALA A 174 10.20 9.36 11.35
CA ALA A 174 11.60 8.94 11.48
C ALA A 174 12.25 8.73 10.10
N GLU A 175 11.55 8.04 9.19
CA GLU A 175 11.99 7.84 7.81
C GLU A 175 12.17 9.17 7.08
N TYR A 176 11.16 10.04 7.13
CA TYR A 176 11.19 11.37 6.49
C TYR A 176 12.37 12.22 6.97
N ARG A 177 12.64 12.23 8.28
CA ARG A 177 13.76 12.97 8.87
C ARG A 177 15.11 12.49 8.34
N VAL A 178 15.30 11.18 8.21
CA VAL A 178 16.55 10.61 7.70
C VAL A 178 16.77 10.93 6.22
N PHE A 179 15.71 11.10 5.42
CA PHE A 179 15.87 11.57 4.04
C PHE A 179 16.19 13.07 3.96
N LEU A 180 15.66 13.89 4.88
CA LEU A 180 15.96 15.33 4.95
C LEU A 180 17.34 15.64 5.54
N ASP A 181 17.82 14.83 6.48
CA ASP A 181 19.13 14.99 7.13
C ASP A 181 19.81 13.61 7.19
N PRO A 182 20.41 13.16 6.07
CA PRO A 182 20.98 11.83 6.00
C PRO A 182 22.20 11.71 6.92
N PRO A 183 22.29 10.62 7.71
CA PRO A 183 23.44 10.38 8.55
C PRO A 183 24.69 10.16 7.69
N GLU A 184 25.87 10.44 8.26
CA GLU A 184 27.12 10.19 7.54
C GLU A 184 27.22 8.72 7.11
N PRO A 185 27.80 8.45 5.92
CA PRO A 185 27.95 7.08 5.43
C PRO A 185 28.67 6.20 6.44
N ALA A 186 27.98 5.13 6.88
CA ALA A 186 28.58 4.14 7.76
C ALA A 186 29.67 3.35 7.01
N GLN A 187 30.63 2.78 7.76
CA GLN A 187 31.55 1.83 7.15
C GLN A 187 30.77 0.57 6.71
N PRO A 188 31.02 0.04 5.50
CA PRO A 188 30.40 -1.19 5.05
C PRO A 188 30.63 -2.35 6.03
N PRO A 189 29.68 -3.29 6.18
CA PRO A 189 28.42 -3.39 5.43
C PRO A 189 27.27 -2.58 6.04
N HIS A 190 26.70 -1.64 5.27
CA HIS A 190 25.49 -0.87 5.62
C HIS A 190 24.36 -1.09 4.62
N GLU A 191 23.12 -0.99 5.09
CA GLU A 191 21.90 -1.27 4.29
C GLU A 191 21.08 -0.03 3.93
N PHE A 192 21.54 1.15 4.37
CA PHE A 192 20.89 2.42 4.12
C PHE A 192 21.92 3.47 3.73
N GLU A 193 21.74 4.09 2.58
CA GLU A 193 22.61 5.15 2.09
C GLU A 193 21.79 6.13 1.28
N VAL A 194 21.89 7.41 1.65
CA VAL A 194 21.19 8.52 1.00
C VAL A 194 22.17 9.62 0.68
N ARG A 195 22.08 10.17 -0.52
CA ARG A 195 22.87 11.29 -1.00
C ARG A 195 21.94 12.39 -1.51
N HIS A 196 22.07 13.59 -0.95
CA HIS A 196 21.37 14.75 -1.51
C HIS A 196 21.97 15.13 -2.86
N VAL A 197 21.09 15.50 -3.78
CA VAL A 197 21.44 16.05 -5.08
C VAL A 197 20.86 17.44 -5.23
N GLY A 198 21.31 18.18 -6.23
CA GLY A 198 20.73 19.48 -6.55
C GLY A 198 19.24 19.34 -6.89
N VAL A 199 18.43 20.33 -6.51
CA VAL A 199 17.07 20.43 -7.03
C VAL A 199 17.13 20.85 -8.51
N PRO A 200 16.36 20.24 -9.42
CA PRO A 200 16.33 20.64 -10.81
C PRO A 200 16.02 22.14 -10.99
N HIS A 201 16.55 22.72 -12.05
CA HIS A 201 16.22 24.09 -12.44
C HIS A 201 14.96 24.12 -13.32
N GLY A 202 14.12 25.14 -13.18
CA GLY A 202 12.92 25.32 -14.01
C GLY A 202 11.74 25.88 -13.21
N ALA A 203 10.70 26.34 -13.90
CA ALA A 203 9.49 26.84 -13.25
C ALA A 203 8.69 25.69 -12.61
N GLU A 204 8.74 24.52 -13.23
CA GLU A 204 8.11 23.27 -12.84
C GLU A 204 8.74 22.66 -11.57
N ALA A 205 10.02 22.92 -11.32
CA ALA A 205 10.74 22.46 -10.14
C ALA A 205 10.77 23.49 -8.99
N SER A 206 10.19 24.68 -9.19
CA SER A 206 10.27 25.81 -8.24
C SER A 206 9.73 25.52 -6.83
N ASN A 207 8.83 24.55 -6.73
CA ASN A 207 8.22 24.13 -5.46
C ASN A 207 8.87 22.87 -4.87
N LEU A 208 9.99 22.39 -5.42
CA LEU A 208 10.76 21.29 -4.83
C LEU A 208 11.75 21.86 -3.81
N ALA A 209 11.76 21.31 -2.60
CA ALA A 209 12.69 21.71 -1.55
C ALA A 209 13.93 20.81 -1.51
N THR A 210 13.77 19.51 -1.74
CA THR A 210 14.86 18.54 -1.65
C THR A 210 14.64 17.39 -2.62
N VAL A 211 15.72 16.97 -3.28
CA VAL A 211 15.78 15.72 -4.03
C VAL A 211 16.97 14.93 -3.48
N ALA A 212 16.76 13.65 -3.21
CA ALA A 212 17.79 12.78 -2.68
C ALA A 212 17.76 11.41 -3.35
N GLU A 213 18.95 10.87 -3.58
CA GLU A 213 19.19 9.53 -4.06
C GLU A 213 19.29 8.59 -2.86
N ALA A 214 18.42 7.58 -2.80
CA ALA A 214 18.57 6.46 -1.89
C ALA A 214 19.34 5.35 -2.64
N THR A 215 20.68 5.39 -2.60
CA THR A 215 21.55 4.45 -3.32
C THR A 215 21.49 3.04 -2.72
N ARG A 216 21.15 2.93 -1.43
CA ARG A 216 20.87 1.66 -0.76
C ARG A 216 19.67 1.83 0.15
N LEU A 217 18.70 0.95 -0.05
CA LEU A 217 17.49 0.89 0.76
C LEU A 217 17.13 -0.57 1.01
N ARG A 218 16.76 -0.90 2.25
CA ARG A 218 16.16 -2.18 2.61
C ARG A 218 14.75 -1.96 3.15
N GLU A 219 13.76 -2.55 2.49
CA GLU A 219 12.38 -2.60 2.97
C GLU A 219 12.10 -4.00 3.53
N VAL A 220 11.49 -4.06 4.71
CA VAL A 220 10.92 -5.30 5.25
C VAL A 220 9.40 -5.20 5.20
N ARG A 221 8.76 -6.18 4.57
CA ARG A 221 7.30 -6.26 4.41
C ARG A 221 6.76 -7.50 5.09
N ALA A 222 5.91 -7.35 6.09
CA ALA A 222 5.27 -8.45 6.79
C ALA A 222 3.80 -8.56 6.42
N LEU A 223 3.37 -9.76 5.99
CA LEU A 223 1.96 -10.03 5.74
C LEU A 223 1.24 -10.20 7.08
N ARG A 224 0.26 -9.35 7.33
CA ARG A 224 -0.51 -9.33 8.58
C ARG A 224 -1.80 -10.13 8.49
N GLY A 225 -2.41 -10.12 7.32
CA GLY A 225 -3.68 -10.77 7.00
C GLY A 225 -4.13 -10.37 5.62
N PHE A 226 -5.42 -10.46 5.35
CA PHE A 226 -6.01 -10.00 4.10
C PHE A 226 -7.48 -9.60 4.29
N THR A 227 -8.03 -8.86 3.35
CA THR A 227 -9.47 -8.62 3.24
C THR A 227 -10.01 -9.25 1.94
N ARG A 228 -11.34 -9.38 1.83
CA ARG A 228 -12.00 -9.85 0.61
C ARG A 228 -13.18 -8.92 0.29
N ILE A 229 -13.62 -8.94 -0.97
CA ILE A 229 -14.71 -8.15 -1.55
C ILE A 229 -14.38 -6.67 -1.64
N GLU A 230 -13.92 -6.10 -0.55
CA GLU A 230 -13.57 -4.71 -0.40
C GLU A 230 -12.10 -4.66 0.00
N SER A 231 -11.32 -3.85 -0.72
CA SER A 231 -9.95 -3.59 -0.31
C SER A 231 -9.97 -2.95 1.06
N GLY A 232 -9.14 -3.48 1.95
CA GLY A 232 -9.00 -2.97 3.31
C GLY A 232 -8.56 -1.51 3.34
N VAL A 233 -8.39 -0.99 4.54
CA VAL A 233 -7.85 0.35 4.71
C VAL A 233 -6.39 0.35 4.26
N ASP A 234 -6.00 1.43 3.59
CA ASP A 234 -4.64 1.67 3.12
C ASP A 234 -3.72 1.79 4.35
N ILE A 235 -2.83 0.82 4.54
CA ILE A 235 -1.95 0.77 5.70
C ILE A 235 -0.61 1.36 5.31
N GLY A 236 -0.44 2.65 5.57
CA GLY A 236 0.87 3.32 5.50
C GLY A 236 1.72 3.13 6.76
N GLU A 237 1.09 3.12 7.94
CA GLU A 237 1.78 3.07 9.24
C GLU A 237 1.36 1.90 10.11
N LEU A 238 2.31 1.33 10.88
CA LEU A 238 2.03 0.35 11.93
C LEU A 238 1.08 0.89 13.02
N ALA A 239 1.08 2.19 13.27
CA ALA A 239 0.21 2.83 14.27
C ALA A 239 -1.27 2.77 13.85
N ASP A 240 -1.55 2.96 12.56
CA ASP A 240 -2.90 2.82 11.98
C ASP A 240 -3.42 1.37 12.02
N VAL A 241 -2.53 0.39 12.28
CA VAL A 241 -2.83 -1.06 12.29
C VAL A 241 -3.46 -1.50 13.60
N ALA A 242 -3.16 -0.86 14.72
CA ALA A 242 -3.72 -1.22 16.03
C ALA A 242 -5.25 -1.01 16.06
N GLU A 243 -5.76 -0.09 15.24
CA GLU A 243 -7.20 0.20 15.11
C GLU A 243 -7.92 -0.70 14.06
N LEU A 244 -7.18 -1.49 13.27
CA LEU A 244 -7.71 -2.28 12.14
C LEU A 244 -7.92 -3.77 12.43
N HIS A 245 -7.89 -4.17 13.69
CA HIS A 245 -8.09 -5.57 14.07
C HIS A 245 -9.49 -6.13 13.74
N ALA A 246 -10.47 -5.29 13.38
CA ALA A 246 -11.86 -5.69 13.22
C ALA A 246 -12.20 -6.39 11.88
N ASP A 247 -11.54 -6.03 10.76
CA ASP A 247 -12.00 -6.43 9.41
C ASP A 247 -10.98 -7.29 8.62
N MET A 248 -9.94 -7.80 9.29
CA MET A 248 -8.86 -8.56 8.65
C MET A 248 -9.00 -10.07 8.90
N ALA A 249 -9.01 -10.85 7.82
CA ALA A 249 -8.93 -12.30 7.92
C ALA A 249 -7.51 -12.75 8.32
N PRO A 250 -7.39 -13.73 9.25
CA PRO A 250 -6.11 -14.25 9.70
C PRO A 250 -5.41 -15.06 8.60
N ILE A 251 -4.09 -14.96 8.48
CA ILE A 251 -3.28 -15.80 7.56
C ILE A 251 -2.81 -17.11 8.19
N GLY A 252 -2.95 -17.25 9.50
CA GLY A 252 -2.48 -18.41 10.25
C GLY A 252 -3.31 -18.63 11.51
N PRO A 253 -3.05 -19.73 12.23
CA PRO A 253 -3.76 -20.03 13.46
C PRO A 253 -3.50 -18.97 14.54
N ARG A 254 -4.45 -18.80 15.47
CA ARG A 254 -4.43 -17.74 16.50
C ARG A 254 -3.17 -17.76 17.40
N TYR A 255 -2.52 -18.90 17.56
CA TYR A 255 -1.32 -19.06 18.39
C TYR A 255 0.00 -18.72 17.67
N ALA A 256 -0.04 -18.34 16.38
CA ALA A 256 1.17 -17.99 15.65
C ALA A 256 1.76 -16.66 16.18
N THR A 257 2.94 -16.75 16.80
CA THR A 257 3.72 -15.62 17.34
C THR A 257 4.60 -14.93 16.30
N TRP A 258 4.62 -15.43 15.06
CA TRP A 258 5.42 -14.92 13.96
C TRP A 258 4.52 -14.56 12.77
N ARG A 259 5.08 -13.79 11.84
CA ARG A 259 4.44 -13.42 10.56
C ARG A 259 5.42 -13.66 9.41
N PRO A 260 4.96 -14.18 8.26
CA PRO A 260 5.79 -14.27 7.08
C PRO A 260 6.12 -12.85 6.60
N ALA A 261 7.39 -12.63 6.31
CA ALA A 261 7.90 -11.37 5.82
C ALA A 261 8.86 -11.60 4.66
N VAL A 262 8.96 -10.60 3.79
CA VAL A 262 9.96 -10.53 2.73
C VAL A 262 10.86 -9.35 2.96
N GLU A 263 12.11 -9.51 2.58
CA GLU A 263 13.12 -8.47 2.63
C GLU A 263 13.49 -8.10 1.20
N LEU A 264 13.38 -6.81 0.91
CA LEU A 264 13.71 -6.25 -0.39
C LEU A 264 14.86 -5.29 -0.21
N ARG A 265 15.84 -5.39 -1.11
CA ARG A 265 16.92 -4.41 -1.24
C ARG A 265 16.76 -3.71 -2.56
N GLY A 266 17.08 -2.43 -2.57
CA GLY A 266 16.79 -1.60 -3.71
C GLY A 266 17.40 -0.23 -3.61
N GLU A 267 16.95 0.59 -4.53
CA GLU A 267 17.34 1.98 -4.70
C GLU A 267 16.10 2.85 -4.84
N GLY A 268 16.24 4.17 -4.72
CA GLY A 268 15.10 5.08 -4.82
C GLY A 268 15.44 6.56 -4.98
N ILE A 269 14.40 7.33 -5.27
CA ILE A 269 14.42 8.78 -5.38
C ILE A 269 13.46 9.34 -4.33
N PHE A 270 13.99 10.13 -3.41
CA PHE A 270 13.20 10.89 -2.46
C PHE A 270 13.03 12.32 -2.95
N VAL A 271 11.81 12.84 -2.81
CA VAL A 271 11.44 14.20 -3.19
C VAL A 271 10.64 14.83 -2.06
N ALA A 272 11.08 15.99 -1.59
CA ALA A 272 10.31 16.84 -0.67
C ALA A 272 9.88 18.12 -1.37
N LEU A 273 8.63 18.51 -1.18
CA LEU A 273 8.07 19.77 -1.64
C LEU A 273 8.35 20.88 -0.62
N ASP A 274 8.34 22.13 -1.07
CA ASP A 274 8.42 23.28 -0.18
C ASP A 274 7.19 23.34 0.73
N GLN A 275 7.44 23.28 2.03
CA GLN A 275 6.41 23.18 3.06
C GLN A 275 5.49 24.40 3.07
N GLN A 276 6.04 25.60 2.85
CA GLN A 276 5.27 26.85 2.86
C GLN A 276 4.43 26.99 1.58
N ALA A 277 4.97 26.56 0.44
CA ALA A 277 4.24 26.53 -0.83
C ALA A 277 3.06 25.57 -0.76
N VAL A 278 3.24 24.37 -0.21
CA VAL A 278 2.16 23.40 -0.01
C VAL A 278 1.09 23.97 0.90
N GLU A 279 1.47 24.54 2.05
CA GLU A 279 0.51 25.16 2.98
C GLU A 279 -0.26 26.32 2.34
N ALA A 280 0.42 27.18 1.57
CA ALA A 280 -0.23 28.28 0.86
C ALA A 280 -1.25 27.75 -0.15
N TRP A 281 -0.88 26.73 -0.94
CA TRP A 281 -1.76 26.10 -1.93
C TRP A 281 -2.97 25.39 -1.30
N GLU A 282 -2.78 24.73 -0.16
CA GLU A 282 -3.87 24.08 0.59
C GLU A 282 -4.97 25.07 1.01
N ASN A 283 -4.58 26.33 1.27
CA ASN A 283 -5.49 27.40 1.67
C ASN A 283 -6.16 28.15 0.49
N GLU A 284 -5.85 27.80 -0.76
CA GLU A 284 -6.49 28.41 -1.91
C GLU A 284 -7.94 27.94 -2.06
N SER A 285 -8.85 28.86 -2.40
CA SER A 285 -10.30 28.59 -2.38
C SER A 285 -10.72 27.38 -3.22
N ARG A 286 -10.06 27.14 -4.36
CA ARG A 286 -10.34 26.01 -5.24
C ARG A 286 -9.85 24.68 -4.66
N THR A 287 -8.71 24.70 -3.98
CA THR A 287 -8.14 23.54 -3.29
C THR A 287 -9.01 23.15 -2.10
N VAL A 288 -9.44 24.13 -1.30
CA VAL A 288 -10.37 23.94 -0.18
C VAL A 288 -11.69 23.34 -0.65
N GLN A 289 -12.29 23.88 -1.73
CA GLN A 289 -13.54 23.33 -2.30
C GLN A 289 -13.39 21.86 -2.73
N GLN A 290 -12.26 21.49 -3.33
CA GLN A 290 -11.99 20.10 -3.71
C GLN A 290 -11.77 19.21 -2.48
N ALA A 291 -11.10 19.72 -1.45
CA ALA A 291 -10.93 19.03 -0.17
C ALA A 291 -12.27 18.69 0.48
N GLU A 292 -13.20 19.66 0.52
CA GLU A 292 -14.55 19.48 1.04
C GLU A 292 -15.32 18.41 0.26
N ARG A 293 -15.24 18.44 -1.08
CA ARG A 293 -15.88 17.43 -1.94
C ARG A 293 -15.36 16.03 -1.67
N LEU A 294 -14.03 15.84 -1.67
CA LEU A 294 -13.42 14.52 -1.43
C LEU A 294 -13.67 14.03 0.00
N SER A 295 -13.63 14.93 0.99
CA SER A 295 -13.94 14.61 2.39
C SER A 295 -15.40 14.15 2.55
N ALA A 296 -16.34 14.81 1.89
CA ALA A 296 -17.75 14.41 1.88
C ALA A 296 -17.94 13.03 1.22
N SER A 297 -17.36 12.79 0.04
CA SER A 297 -17.39 11.49 -0.63
C SER A 297 -16.74 10.39 0.21
N PHE A 298 -15.65 10.69 0.92
CA PHE A 298 -15.01 9.74 1.83
C PHE A 298 -15.88 9.43 3.05
N THR A 299 -16.57 10.43 3.59
CA THR A 299 -17.51 10.22 4.70
C THR A 299 -18.67 9.31 4.27
N GLU A 300 -19.24 9.52 3.08
CA GLU A 300 -20.29 8.67 2.52
C GLU A 300 -19.78 7.25 2.23
N TYR A 301 -18.58 7.13 1.67
CA TYR A 301 -17.92 5.85 1.41
C TYR A 301 -17.74 5.02 2.69
N GLN A 302 -17.40 5.68 3.80
CA GLN A 302 -17.25 5.05 5.12
C GLN A 302 -18.59 4.72 5.77
N ALA A 303 -19.60 5.60 5.64
CA ALA A 303 -20.94 5.35 6.18
C ALA A 303 -21.62 4.12 5.58
N ASN A 304 -21.30 3.80 4.33
CA ASN A 304 -21.78 2.59 3.64
C ASN A 304 -21.02 1.32 4.04
N ARG A 305 -20.09 1.39 5.00
CA ARG A 305 -19.27 0.28 5.49
C ARG A 305 -19.36 0.17 7.01
N SER A 306 -19.13 -1.04 7.52
CA SER A 306 -19.10 -1.31 8.96
C SER A 306 -17.74 -0.98 9.62
N ALA A 307 -16.88 -0.23 8.92
CA ALA A 307 -15.52 0.08 9.34
C ALA A 307 -15.46 1.30 10.26
N ALA A 308 -14.37 1.43 11.02
CA ALA A 308 -14.09 2.60 11.84
C ALA A 308 -13.95 3.88 11.00
N THR A 309 -14.61 4.95 11.41
CA THR A 309 -14.53 6.26 10.75
C THR A 309 -13.15 6.88 10.91
N ARG A 310 -12.53 7.25 9.79
CA ARG A 310 -11.24 7.94 9.69
C ARG A 310 -11.40 9.32 9.06
N PRO A 311 -10.53 10.27 9.43
CA PRO A 311 -10.49 11.57 8.77
C PRO A 311 -9.98 11.45 7.34
N PHE A 312 -10.44 12.35 6.47
CA PHE A 312 -9.85 12.54 5.15
C PHE A 312 -8.35 12.88 5.28
N PRO A 313 -7.45 12.23 4.52
CA PRO A 313 -5.99 12.43 4.67
C PRO A 313 -5.49 13.83 4.27
N GLY A 314 -6.32 14.65 3.61
CA GLY A 314 -5.97 16.03 3.24
C GLY A 314 -5.49 16.16 1.79
N MET A 315 -5.49 17.40 1.29
CA MET A 315 -5.11 17.69 -0.10
C MET A 315 -3.61 17.54 -0.36
N ARG A 316 -2.76 17.76 0.65
CA ARG A 316 -1.33 17.41 0.57
C ARG A 316 -1.10 15.94 0.24
N TYR A 317 -1.87 15.04 0.86
CA TYR A 317 -1.77 13.62 0.54
C TYR A 317 -2.16 13.35 -0.91
N VAL A 318 -3.29 13.92 -1.36
CA VAL A 318 -3.75 13.81 -2.77
C VAL A 318 -2.69 14.32 -3.75
N LEU A 319 -2.03 15.44 -3.42
CA LEU A 319 -0.95 16.04 -4.22
C LEU A 319 0.25 15.10 -4.33
N LEU A 320 0.81 14.66 -3.20
CA LEU A 320 1.99 13.81 -3.16
C LEU A 320 1.73 12.45 -3.82
N HIS A 321 0.57 11.86 -3.55
CA HIS A 321 0.16 10.58 -4.13
C HIS A 321 -0.02 10.68 -5.65
N SER A 322 -0.72 11.73 -6.12
CA SER A 322 -0.89 11.95 -7.57
C SER A 322 0.44 12.21 -8.26
N LEU A 323 1.35 12.97 -7.62
CA LEU A 323 2.68 13.26 -8.13
C LEU A 323 3.53 11.98 -8.21
N ALA A 324 3.52 11.16 -7.16
CA ALA A 324 4.23 9.87 -7.15
C ALA A 324 3.74 8.96 -8.28
N HIS A 325 2.43 8.91 -8.53
CA HIS A 325 1.86 8.15 -9.64
C HIS A 325 2.32 8.66 -11.01
N ALA A 326 2.29 9.98 -11.22
CA ALA A 326 2.75 10.59 -12.47
C ALA A 326 4.25 10.31 -12.71
N LEU A 327 5.07 10.45 -11.66
CA LEU A 327 6.51 10.19 -11.71
C LEU A 327 6.83 8.71 -11.96
N ILE A 328 6.18 7.77 -11.25
CA ILE A 328 6.40 6.33 -11.46
C ILE A 328 6.16 5.95 -12.92
N ARG A 329 5.10 6.47 -13.54
CA ARG A 329 4.80 6.16 -14.95
C ARG A 329 5.91 6.62 -15.89
N ARG A 330 6.56 7.75 -15.61
CA ARG A 330 7.71 8.24 -16.40
C ARG A 330 8.98 7.48 -16.08
N LEU A 331 9.30 7.32 -14.81
CA LEU A 331 10.48 6.57 -14.38
C LEU A 331 10.47 5.12 -14.89
N CYS A 332 9.31 4.46 -15.01
CA CYS A 332 9.21 3.15 -15.64
C CYS A 332 9.63 3.17 -17.12
N LEU A 333 9.31 4.22 -17.87
CA LEU A 333 9.69 4.38 -19.28
C LEU A 333 11.18 4.72 -19.41
N ASP A 334 11.66 5.65 -18.59
CA ASP A 334 13.01 6.21 -18.72
C ASP A 334 14.10 5.30 -18.11
N ALA A 335 13.80 4.67 -16.98
CA ALA A 335 14.71 3.72 -16.31
C ALA A 335 14.46 2.26 -16.71
N GLY A 336 13.46 1.98 -17.55
CA GLY A 336 13.20 0.63 -18.10
C GLY A 336 12.60 -0.37 -17.11
N TYR A 337 12.03 0.10 -16.00
CA TYR A 337 11.37 -0.75 -15.01
C TYR A 337 9.93 -1.09 -15.43
N SER A 338 9.47 -2.30 -15.12
CA SER A 338 8.05 -2.62 -15.24
C SER A 338 7.19 -1.75 -14.31
N SER A 339 5.93 -1.51 -14.68
CA SER A 339 5.01 -0.70 -13.88
C SER A 339 4.67 -1.28 -12.50
N SER A 340 5.03 -2.55 -12.25
CA SER A 340 4.90 -3.23 -10.95
C SER A 340 6.21 -3.26 -10.14
N ALA A 341 7.34 -2.85 -10.71
CA ALA A 341 8.65 -2.92 -10.08
C ALA A 341 8.96 -1.69 -9.21
N LEU A 342 8.37 -0.54 -9.51
CA LEU A 342 8.49 0.67 -8.68
C LEU A 342 7.31 0.76 -7.72
N ARG A 343 7.57 1.26 -6.52
CA ARG A 343 6.58 1.50 -5.47
C ARG A 343 6.79 2.88 -4.87
N GLU A 344 5.71 3.46 -4.39
CA GLU A 344 5.74 4.72 -3.67
C GLU A 344 5.69 4.52 -2.15
N ARG A 345 6.15 5.55 -1.45
CA ARG A 345 5.95 5.74 -0.01
C ARG A 345 5.68 7.23 0.22
N ILE A 346 4.51 7.57 0.75
CA ILE A 346 4.07 8.95 0.93
C ILE A 346 4.33 9.41 2.37
N TYR A 347 4.87 10.62 2.51
CA TYR A 347 5.11 11.31 3.78
C TYR A 347 4.26 12.58 3.81
N SER A 348 3.06 12.47 4.38
CA SER A 348 2.09 13.56 4.45
C SER A 348 1.58 13.72 5.88
N ALA A 349 1.90 14.84 6.52
CA ALA A 349 1.37 15.19 7.83
C ALA A 349 1.34 16.71 8.00
N THR A 350 0.42 17.18 8.84
CA THR A 350 0.31 18.57 9.29
C THR A 350 0.56 18.64 10.80
N GLY A 351 0.70 19.85 11.37
CA GLY A 351 0.90 20.06 12.80
C GLY A 351 2.38 20.11 13.20
N ASP A 352 2.74 19.48 14.32
CA ASP A 352 4.05 19.63 14.97
C ASP A 352 5.22 19.00 14.19
N GLU A 353 4.96 17.93 13.44
CA GLU A 353 5.94 17.29 12.54
C GLU A 353 5.38 17.27 11.11
N PRO A 354 5.37 18.43 10.41
CA PRO A 354 4.81 18.52 9.07
C PRO A 354 5.69 17.75 8.09
N MET A 355 5.06 16.98 7.22
CA MET A 355 5.72 16.22 6.17
C MET A 355 5.05 16.53 4.83
N ALA A 356 5.87 16.78 3.81
CA ALA A 356 5.43 16.99 2.44
C ALA A 356 6.42 16.35 1.46
N GLY A 357 6.53 15.02 1.50
CA GLY A 357 7.45 14.30 0.63
C GLY A 357 6.95 12.95 0.17
N LEU A 358 7.67 12.38 -0.78
CA LEU A 358 7.42 11.06 -1.35
C LEU A 358 8.76 10.38 -1.63
N LEU A 359 8.76 9.05 -1.56
CA LEU A 359 9.86 8.19 -2.00
C LEU A 359 9.34 7.25 -3.08
N ILE A 360 10.04 7.19 -4.21
CA ILE A 360 9.83 6.19 -5.25
C ILE A 360 11.01 5.24 -5.21
N TYR A 361 10.77 3.95 -5.05
CA TYR A 361 11.83 2.96 -4.84
C TYR A 361 11.49 1.64 -5.52
N THR A 362 12.52 0.84 -5.77
CA THR A 362 12.36 -0.50 -6.34
C THR A 362 11.76 -1.46 -5.31
N ALA A 363 10.73 -2.21 -5.71
CA ALA A 363 9.95 -3.12 -4.85
C ALA A 363 10.01 -4.60 -5.28
N SER A 364 10.92 -4.95 -6.20
CA SER A 364 11.18 -6.33 -6.64
C SER A 364 12.51 -6.84 -6.11
N SER A 365 12.57 -8.14 -5.77
CA SER A 365 13.82 -8.82 -5.41
C SER A 365 14.66 -9.25 -6.63
N ASP A 366 14.09 -9.13 -7.82
CA ASP A 366 14.74 -9.56 -9.04
C ASP A 366 15.85 -8.59 -9.44
N SER A 367 16.91 -9.14 -10.01
CA SER A 367 18.18 -8.51 -10.41
C SER A 367 18.10 -7.28 -11.32
N GLU A 368 16.89 -6.82 -11.66
CA GLU A 368 16.66 -5.59 -12.42
C GLU A 368 17.09 -4.33 -11.64
N GLY A 369 17.09 -4.37 -10.30
CA GLY A 369 17.40 -3.23 -9.42
C GLY A 369 18.87 -2.98 -9.05
N SER A 370 19.84 -3.50 -9.81
CA SER A 370 21.27 -3.45 -9.41
C SER A 370 22.19 -2.61 -10.30
N LEU A 371 21.67 -2.00 -11.37
CA LEU A 371 22.48 -1.24 -12.33
C LEU A 371 22.45 0.28 -12.11
N GLY A 372 21.79 0.77 -11.05
CA GLY A 372 21.73 2.22 -10.77
C GLY A 372 20.69 2.98 -11.60
N GLY A 373 19.85 2.28 -12.37
CA GLY A 373 19.00 2.89 -13.39
C GLY A 373 17.97 3.88 -12.85
N LEU A 374 17.44 3.66 -11.64
CA LEU A 374 16.49 4.58 -11.01
C LEU A 374 17.21 5.75 -10.34
N VAL A 375 18.29 5.48 -9.60
CA VAL A 375 19.08 6.53 -8.93
C VAL A 375 19.71 7.48 -9.94
N ASP A 376 20.13 6.97 -11.08
CA ASP A 376 20.64 7.75 -12.20
C ASP A 376 19.63 8.77 -12.75
N GLN A 377 18.33 8.61 -12.48
CA GLN A 377 17.29 9.57 -12.86
C GLN A 377 17.12 10.70 -11.85
N ALA A 378 17.67 10.61 -10.64
CA ALA A 378 17.58 11.67 -9.64
C ALA A 378 18.56 12.82 -9.90
N VAL A 379 19.55 12.63 -10.76
CA VAL A 379 20.48 13.68 -11.21
C VAL A 379 19.67 14.90 -11.68
N PRO A 380 20.00 16.14 -11.25
CA PRO A 380 19.10 17.29 -11.37
C PRO A 380 18.58 17.53 -12.79
N GLU A 381 19.45 17.39 -13.80
CA GLU A 381 19.07 17.59 -15.20
C GLU A 381 18.07 16.54 -15.69
N ARG A 382 18.31 15.25 -15.39
CA ARG A 382 17.42 14.15 -15.79
C ARG A 382 16.11 14.16 -15.01
N PHE A 383 16.19 14.38 -13.70
CA PHE A 383 15.00 14.45 -12.86
C PHE A 383 14.09 15.62 -13.28
N GLY A 384 14.69 16.73 -13.71
CA GLY A 384 13.96 17.86 -14.30
C GLY A 384 13.17 17.45 -15.55
N GLU A 385 13.79 16.71 -16.48
CA GLU A 385 13.12 16.19 -17.68
C GLU A 385 11.97 15.24 -17.30
N VAL A 386 12.22 14.30 -16.38
CA VAL A 386 11.19 13.36 -15.87
C VAL A 386 10.01 14.12 -15.27
N LEU A 387 10.27 15.14 -14.45
CA LEU A 387 9.21 15.95 -13.82
C LEU A 387 8.38 16.68 -14.86
N VAL A 388 9.03 17.37 -15.80
CA VAL A 388 8.35 18.12 -16.87
C VAL A 388 7.48 17.18 -17.71
N ASP A 389 8.00 16.02 -18.11
CA ASP A 389 7.26 15.07 -18.93
C ASP A 389 6.14 14.35 -18.16
N ALA A 390 6.29 14.16 -16.84
CA ALA A 390 5.24 13.64 -15.98
C ALA A 390 4.08 14.64 -15.83
N LEU A 391 4.41 15.91 -15.62
CA LEU A 391 3.43 16.99 -15.51
C LEU A 391 2.72 17.23 -16.85
N ARG A 392 3.45 17.17 -17.98
CA ARG A 392 2.86 17.26 -19.32
C ARG A 392 1.89 16.13 -19.61
N ASP A 393 2.23 14.89 -19.25
CA ASP A 393 1.31 13.75 -19.39
C ASP A 393 0.05 13.89 -18.53
N ALA A 394 0.17 14.53 -17.37
CA ALA A 394 -0.95 14.78 -16.49
C ALA A 394 -1.97 15.78 -17.08
N GLN A 395 -1.62 16.58 -18.10
CA GLN A 395 -2.52 17.58 -18.70
C GLN A 395 -3.67 16.95 -19.49
N LEU A 396 -3.43 15.86 -20.22
CA LEU A 396 -4.43 15.23 -21.12
C LEU A 396 -4.61 13.74 -20.86
N CYS A 397 -5.86 13.30 -20.90
CA CYS A 397 -6.23 11.89 -20.75
C CYS A 397 -7.04 11.45 -21.96
N ALA A 398 -6.80 10.22 -22.43
CA ALA A 398 -7.58 9.63 -23.53
C ALA A 398 -9.09 9.48 -23.21
N GLN A 399 -9.48 9.64 -21.94
CA GLN A 399 -10.86 9.56 -21.46
C GLN A 399 -11.44 10.94 -21.09
N ASP A 400 -10.79 12.04 -21.50
CA ASP A 400 -11.37 13.37 -21.36
C ASP A 400 -12.55 13.57 -22.33
N PRO A 401 -13.58 14.35 -21.96
CA PRO A 401 -13.66 15.20 -20.76
C PRO A 401 -14.15 14.49 -19.48
N LEU A 402 -14.62 13.23 -19.57
CA LEU A 402 -15.18 12.51 -18.43
C LEU A 402 -14.14 12.30 -17.31
N CYS A 403 -12.89 12.01 -17.67
CA CYS A 403 -11.80 11.89 -16.71
C CYS A 403 -11.50 13.23 -16.04
N GLY A 404 -11.29 14.31 -16.81
CA GLY A 404 -11.03 15.66 -16.27
C GLY A 404 -12.16 16.19 -15.36
N ALA A 405 -13.41 15.86 -15.66
CA ALA A 405 -14.56 16.20 -14.82
C ALA A 405 -14.62 15.40 -13.50
N GLY A 406 -13.82 14.32 -13.37
CA GLY A 406 -13.88 13.39 -12.24
C GLY A 406 -15.13 12.51 -12.23
N GLU A 407 -15.74 12.29 -13.40
CA GLU A 407 -16.96 11.49 -13.57
C GLU A 407 -16.68 9.99 -13.77
N LEU A 408 -15.42 9.64 -14.04
CA LEU A 408 -14.97 8.24 -14.18
C LEU A 408 -14.54 7.61 -12.85
N SER A 409 -14.48 8.39 -11.79
CA SER A 409 -14.24 7.89 -10.44
C SER A 409 -15.33 6.88 -10.12
N GLY A 410 -14.96 5.59 -10.03
CA GLY A 410 -15.90 4.46 -9.92
C GLY A 410 -16.78 4.51 -8.67
N HIS A 411 -17.26 3.34 -8.20
CA HIS A 411 -18.31 3.20 -7.18
C HIS A 411 -18.08 3.92 -5.83
N ALA A 412 -16.89 4.46 -5.58
CA ALA A 412 -16.52 5.14 -4.35
C ALA A 412 -16.36 6.66 -4.46
N GLY A 413 -16.21 7.22 -5.68
CA GLY A 413 -16.03 8.67 -5.87
C GLY A 413 -14.81 9.30 -5.16
N LEU A 414 -13.85 8.49 -4.68
CA LEU A 414 -12.71 8.95 -3.86
C LEU A 414 -11.57 9.57 -4.67
N ASN A 415 -11.70 9.60 -5.99
CA ASN A 415 -10.73 10.18 -6.90
C ASN A 415 -11.32 11.44 -7.56
N GLY A 416 -10.46 12.41 -7.86
CA GLY A 416 -10.78 13.51 -8.77
C GLY A 416 -10.55 13.10 -10.21
N ALA A 417 -9.70 13.82 -10.94
CA ALA A 417 -9.35 13.48 -12.32
C ALA A 417 -8.31 12.35 -12.40
N ALA A 418 -8.76 11.10 -12.21
CA ALA A 418 -7.89 9.91 -12.27
C ALA A 418 -8.60 8.68 -12.88
N CYS A 419 -7.91 7.97 -13.78
CA CYS A 419 -8.36 6.69 -14.34
C CYS A 419 -7.15 5.82 -14.77
N HIS A 420 -7.41 4.59 -15.24
CA HIS A 420 -6.39 3.66 -15.74
C HIS A 420 -5.50 4.24 -16.84
N ALA A 421 -6.01 5.17 -17.63
CA ALA A 421 -5.24 5.78 -18.71
C ALA A 421 -4.20 6.79 -18.21
N CYS A 422 -4.43 7.50 -17.09
CA CYS A 422 -3.58 8.61 -16.65
C CYS A 422 -2.83 8.39 -15.34
N LEU A 423 -3.49 7.99 -14.25
CA LEU A 423 -2.87 7.96 -12.92
C LEU A 423 -2.87 6.59 -12.25
N LEU A 424 -3.84 5.70 -12.53
CA LEU A 424 -3.89 4.44 -11.79
C LEU A 424 -2.66 3.57 -12.12
N LEU A 425 -2.06 2.99 -11.07
CA LEU A 425 -0.91 2.09 -11.10
C LEU A 425 -1.30 0.66 -10.71
N ALA A 426 -0.35 -0.26 -10.85
CA ALA A 426 -0.48 -1.61 -10.31
C ALA A 426 -0.67 -1.59 -8.79
N GLU A 427 -1.47 -2.51 -8.24
CA GLU A 427 -1.73 -2.63 -6.79
C GLU A 427 -0.44 -2.83 -5.98
N THR A 428 0.57 -3.49 -6.56
CA THR A 428 1.86 -3.72 -5.92
C THR A 428 2.70 -2.44 -5.77
N SER A 429 2.37 -1.39 -6.51
CA SER A 429 3.12 -0.13 -6.59
C SER A 429 2.53 1.00 -5.76
N CYS A 430 1.21 0.97 -5.53
CA CYS A 430 0.50 1.97 -4.75
C CYS A 430 0.28 1.46 -3.32
N GLU A 431 0.59 2.26 -2.31
CA GLU A 431 0.30 1.90 -0.90
C GLU A 431 -1.15 2.20 -0.49
N ALA A 432 -1.89 2.91 -1.35
CA ALA A 432 -3.23 3.41 -1.08
C ALA A 432 -4.31 2.94 -2.06
N SER A 433 -4.12 1.77 -2.65
CA SER A 433 -5.12 1.09 -3.49
C SER A 433 -5.71 1.98 -4.60
N ASN A 434 -4.91 2.92 -5.14
CA ASN A 434 -5.32 3.92 -6.11
C ASN A 434 -6.51 4.83 -5.67
N ARG A 435 -6.63 5.13 -4.37
CA ARG A 435 -7.62 6.09 -3.82
C ARG A 435 -6.98 7.47 -3.61
N PHE A 436 -7.79 8.53 -3.60
CA PHE A 436 -7.31 9.90 -3.37
C PHE A 436 -6.31 10.37 -4.44
N LEU A 437 -6.60 10.08 -5.71
CA LEU A 437 -5.82 10.52 -6.87
C LEU A 437 -6.57 11.62 -7.64
N ASP A 438 -5.85 12.67 -8.07
CA ASP A 438 -6.40 13.76 -8.89
C ASP A 438 -5.31 14.48 -9.68
N ARG A 439 -5.17 14.24 -10.99
CA ARG A 439 -4.10 14.87 -11.77
C ARG A 439 -4.23 16.39 -11.88
N SER A 440 -5.43 16.92 -11.65
CA SER A 440 -5.70 18.36 -11.71
C SER A 440 -5.14 19.15 -10.52
N VAL A 441 -4.66 18.46 -9.47
CA VAL A 441 -3.86 19.11 -8.42
C VAL A 441 -2.40 19.27 -8.82
N LEU A 442 -1.94 18.60 -9.87
CA LEU A 442 -0.58 18.73 -10.40
C LEU A 442 -0.50 19.87 -11.41
N VAL A 443 -1.39 19.85 -12.41
CA VAL A 443 -1.39 20.74 -13.58
C VAL A 443 -2.80 21.13 -14.00
N GLU A 444 -2.89 22.11 -14.90
CA GLU A 444 -4.15 22.42 -15.59
C GLU A 444 -4.64 21.23 -16.42
N THR A 445 -5.95 20.95 -16.35
CA THR A 445 -6.59 19.83 -17.06
C THR A 445 -7.89 20.29 -17.71
N LEU A 446 -8.38 19.51 -18.69
CA LEU A 446 -9.65 19.80 -19.35
C LEU A 446 -10.82 19.83 -18.34
N GLY A 447 -11.43 21.01 -18.20
CA GLY A 447 -12.62 21.23 -17.37
C GLY A 447 -12.35 21.58 -15.91
N GLN A 448 -11.09 21.68 -15.47
CA GLN A 448 -10.73 22.06 -14.10
C GLN A 448 -9.71 23.20 -14.10
N PHE A 449 -10.07 24.33 -13.47
CA PHE A 449 -9.27 25.55 -13.48
C PHE A 449 -8.89 26.03 -12.08
N GLY A 450 -7.61 26.39 -11.90
CA GLY A 450 -7.10 27.13 -10.75
C GLY A 450 -6.89 26.34 -9.46
N ARG A 451 -6.55 25.04 -9.54
CA ARG A 451 -6.28 24.21 -8.35
C ARG A 451 -4.97 23.41 -8.40
N TRP A 452 -4.16 23.62 -9.43
CA TRP A 452 -2.88 22.93 -9.58
C TRP A 452 -1.77 23.59 -8.77
N PHE A 453 -0.85 22.75 -8.29
CA PHE A 453 0.30 23.15 -7.51
C PHE A 453 1.46 23.63 -8.39
N PHE A 454 1.72 22.96 -9.52
CA PHE A 454 2.83 23.31 -10.42
C PHE A 454 2.34 24.28 -11.50
N ARG A 455 2.78 25.54 -11.42
CA ARG A 455 2.30 26.65 -12.27
C ARG A 455 3.21 26.99 -13.46
N GLY A 456 4.27 26.21 -13.66
CA GLY A 456 5.30 26.44 -14.69
C GLY A 456 5.10 25.70 -16.01
N THR A 457 4.05 24.89 -16.13
CA THR A 457 3.84 23.91 -17.22
C THR A 457 2.98 24.41 -18.35
#